data_AF-A0A1V6PLI6-F1
#
_entry.id   AF-A0A1V6PLI6-F1
#
_cell.length_a   1.000
_cell.length_b   1.000
_cell.length_c   1.000
_cell.angle_alpha   90.00
_cell.angle_beta   90.00
_cell.angle_gamma   90.00
#
_symmetry.space_group_name_H-M   'P 1'
#
loop_
_entity.id
_entity.type
_entity.pdbx_description
1 polymer ?
#
loop_
_entity_poly.entity_id
_entity_poly.type
_entity_poly.pdbx_seq_one_letter_code
_entity_poly.pdbx_strand_id
1 'polypeptide(L)'
;MDSMQRQSSSPLILWRDGTPDLAALEKTSRPSAPSSRPQPDPAIITSPLSLPRPVLQKDQNTARTIEPVFQNPWLTYEAIIVIFQGQSVFLARHRKNKATLVNIHLLKQQSSSVKPLLEIISQLSHPSFLALVGCYYWEEQVFLVREPVELSVSHVLASRCTITESEVAAIVRPVLEGIQYLRDQGRALAVLSADTMLLTECGGVRIAGAEQSCQIDAAEMDAATMKLFALGEVVERLIMKNPSQYPWSAEVKGLPDELKRCNSPEKLLRNKLFEQSGDKGELKMLVNAANKTAYHNLESFKRT
;
A
#
# COMPACT_ATOMS: atom_id res chain seq x y z
N MET A 1 -48.80 -24.79 -5.07
CA MET A 1 -48.55 -23.42 -4.56
C MET A 1 -47.59 -23.56 -3.40
N ASP A 2 -46.30 -23.67 -3.71
CA ASP A 2 -45.24 -23.90 -2.72
C ASP A 2 -44.57 -22.59 -2.33
N SER A 3 -44.65 -22.27 -1.04
CA SER A 3 -44.02 -21.13 -0.41
C SER A 3 -42.53 -21.40 -0.20
N MET A 4 -41.67 -20.85 -1.06
CA MET A 4 -40.22 -20.82 -0.81
C MET A 4 -39.88 -19.81 0.28
N GLN A 5 -39.64 -20.35 1.48
CA GLN A 5 -39.13 -19.63 2.64
C GLN A 5 -37.68 -19.19 2.37
N ARG A 6 -37.49 -17.89 2.12
CA ARG A 6 -36.15 -17.28 2.03
C ARG A 6 -35.48 -17.34 3.40
N GLN A 7 -34.43 -18.14 3.54
CA GLN A 7 -33.48 -17.98 4.65
C GLN A 7 -32.76 -16.65 4.49
N SER A 8 -33.08 -15.69 5.36
CA SER A 8 -32.28 -14.49 5.55
C SER A 8 -30.98 -14.88 6.25
N SER A 9 -29.87 -14.90 5.53
CA SER A 9 -28.54 -14.90 6.13
C SER A 9 -28.34 -13.54 6.81
N SER A 10 -28.46 -13.52 8.14
CA SER A 10 -28.04 -12.37 8.95
C SER A 10 -26.55 -12.10 8.71
N PRO A 11 -26.11 -10.85 8.52
CA PRO A 11 -24.69 -10.55 8.42
C PRO A 11 -24.02 -10.88 9.76
N LEU A 12 -22.94 -11.67 9.71
CA LEU A 12 -22.08 -11.93 10.87
C LEU A 12 -21.61 -10.59 11.44
N ILE A 13 -21.92 -10.34 12.71
CA ILE A 13 -21.47 -9.15 13.42
C ILE A 13 -19.95 -9.29 13.61
N LEU A 14 -19.18 -8.54 12.83
CA LEU A 14 -17.70 -8.55 12.85
C LEU A 14 -17.08 -7.83 14.06
N TRP A 15 -17.91 -7.30 14.97
CA TRP A 15 -17.50 -6.32 15.98
C TRP A 15 -18.17 -6.58 17.33
N ARG A 16 -17.40 -6.56 18.43
CA ARG A 16 -17.94 -6.38 19.78
C ARG A 16 -17.29 -5.17 20.44
N ASP A 17 -18.11 -4.22 20.90
CA ASP A 17 -17.69 -3.07 21.72
C ASP A 17 -16.51 -2.24 21.13
N GLY A 18 -16.48 -2.08 19.81
CA GLY A 18 -15.43 -1.33 19.11
C GLY A 18 -14.08 -2.08 19.00
N THR A 19 -14.08 -3.38 19.32
CA THR A 19 -12.98 -4.32 19.08
C THR A 19 -13.38 -5.26 17.94
N PRO A 20 -12.49 -5.51 16.96
CA PRO A 20 -12.78 -6.49 15.92
C PRO A 20 -12.88 -7.90 16.54
N ASP A 21 -13.92 -8.66 16.20
CA ASP A 21 -14.00 -10.07 16.58
C ASP A 21 -13.03 -10.87 15.69
N LEU A 22 -11.83 -11.12 16.23
CA LEU A 22 -10.76 -11.83 15.52
C LEU A 22 -11.19 -13.25 15.08
N ALA A 23 -12.03 -13.93 15.86
CA ALA A 23 -12.53 -15.26 15.53
C ALA A 23 -13.59 -15.23 14.41
N ALA A 24 -14.34 -14.12 14.28
CA ALA A 24 -15.23 -13.89 13.16
C ALA A 24 -14.45 -13.54 11.87
N LEU A 25 -13.34 -12.79 11.98
CA LEU A 25 -12.48 -12.45 10.84
C LEU A 25 -11.93 -13.69 10.12
N GLU A 26 -11.49 -14.71 10.86
CA GLU A 26 -10.93 -15.95 10.28
C GLU A 26 -11.93 -16.71 9.38
N LYS A 27 -13.23 -16.64 9.69
CA LYS A 27 -14.30 -17.33 8.97
C LYS A 27 -14.71 -16.65 7.65
N THR A 28 -14.32 -15.40 7.43
CA THR A 28 -14.80 -14.57 6.29
C THR A 28 -13.86 -14.51 5.09
N SER A 29 -12.81 -15.34 5.05
CA SER A 29 -11.75 -15.38 4.03
C SER A 29 -12.19 -15.75 2.58
N ARG A 30 -13.47 -15.63 2.22
CA ARG A 30 -13.97 -15.82 0.84
C ARG A 30 -14.53 -14.50 0.28
N PRO A 31 -14.06 -14.03 -0.89
CA PRO A 31 -14.52 -12.78 -1.46
C PRO A 31 -16.00 -12.92 -1.87
N SER A 32 -16.83 -11.98 -1.40
CA SER A 32 -18.19 -11.82 -1.87
C SER A 32 -18.22 -10.68 -2.89
N ALA A 33 -18.82 -10.94 -4.07
CA ALA A 33 -18.96 -9.96 -5.14
C ALA A 33 -19.89 -8.79 -4.74
N PRO A 34 -19.65 -7.56 -5.22
CA PRO A 34 -20.50 -6.43 -4.88
C PRO A 34 -21.87 -6.52 -5.57
N SER A 35 -22.92 -6.51 -4.77
CA SER A 35 -24.32 -6.38 -5.18
C SER A 35 -24.66 -4.90 -5.41
N SER A 36 -25.19 -4.59 -6.60
CA SER A 36 -25.67 -3.28 -7.01
C SER A 36 -27.05 -2.96 -6.42
N ARG A 37 -27.19 -1.82 -5.74
CA ARG A 37 -28.48 -1.16 -5.46
C ARG A 37 -28.41 0.37 -5.71
N PRO A 38 -29.54 1.02 -6.04
CA PRO A 38 -29.58 2.34 -6.66
C PRO A 38 -29.56 3.52 -5.68
N GLN A 39 -29.06 4.68 -6.15
CA GLN A 39 -28.98 5.96 -5.45
C GLN A 39 -30.33 6.71 -5.33
N PRO A 40 -30.43 7.69 -4.40
CA PRO A 40 -31.29 8.87 -4.53
C PRO A 40 -30.54 10.16 -4.91
N ASP A 41 -31.30 11.10 -5.49
CA ASP A 41 -30.94 12.35 -6.19
C ASP A 41 -30.39 13.52 -5.31
N PRO A 42 -29.81 14.58 -5.93
CA PRO A 42 -28.85 15.48 -5.28
C PRO A 42 -29.46 16.78 -4.72
N ALA A 43 -28.83 17.35 -3.69
CA ALA A 43 -29.13 18.70 -3.19
C ALA A 43 -27.89 19.61 -3.16
N ILE A 44 -27.98 20.67 -3.97
CA ILE A 44 -27.56 22.07 -3.84
C ILE A 44 -26.18 22.43 -3.26
N ILE A 45 -25.45 23.16 -4.11
CA ILE A 45 -24.12 23.76 -3.99
C ILE A 45 -24.10 24.94 -2.99
N THR A 46 -23.10 24.98 -2.12
CA THR A 46 -22.48 26.23 -1.63
C THR A 46 -20.96 26.02 -1.42
N SER A 47 -20.17 27.05 -1.72
CA SER A 47 -18.70 27.15 -1.55
C SER A 47 -18.39 28.56 -1.00
N PRO A 48 -17.17 28.87 -0.53
CA PRO A 48 -16.14 28.02 0.09
C PRO A 48 -15.71 28.59 1.47
N LEU A 49 -15.37 27.74 2.43
CA LEU A 49 -14.64 28.15 3.64
C LEU A 49 -13.26 27.51 3.63
N SER A 50 -12.25 28.35 3.41
CA SER A 50 -10.82 28.04 3.48
C SER A 50 -10.44 27.55 4.88
N LEU A 51 -10.00 26.29 4.97
CA LEU A 51 -9.43 25.68 6.17
C LEU A 51 -7.90 25.78 6.18
N PRO A 52 -7.27 26.08 7.34
CA PRO A 52 -5.81 26.19 7.44
C PRO A 52 -5.12 24.84 7.29
N ARG A 53 -4.03 24.80 6.51
CA ARG A 53 -3.13 23.65 6.37
C ARG A 53 -2.43 23.34 7.71
N PRO A 54 -2.40 22.08 8.17
CA PRO A 54 -1.46 21.68 9.21
C PRO A 54 -0.04 21.72 8.64
N VAL A 55 0.82 22.49 9.30
CA VAL A 55 2.27 22.48 9.07
C VAL A 55 2.80 21.13 9.53
N LEU A 56 3.20 20.28 8.59
CA LEU A 56 3.97 19.07 8.90
C LEU A 56 5.39 19.55 9.26
N GLN A 57 5.66 19.68 10.57
CA GLN A 57 7.01 19.97 11.05
C GLN A 57 7.96 18.86 10.60
N LYS A 58 9.01 19.30 9.92
CA LYS A 58 10.08 18.48 9.37
C LYS A 58 11.03 18.16 10.51
N ASP A 59 10.71 17.16 11.31
CA ASP A 59 11.61 16.71 12.37
C ASP A 59 12.69 15.78 11.84
N GLN A 60 13.87 16.01 12.39
CA GLN A 60 15.17 15.51 11.97
C GLN A 60 15.29 14.00 12.18
N ASN A 61 16.02 13.37 11.27
CA ASN A 61 16.18 11.94 11.10
C ASN A 61 17.07 11.31 12.19
N THR A 62 16.60 11.26 13.43
CA THR A 62 17.10 10.31 14.43
C THR A 62 16.25 9.05 14.33
N ALA A 63 16.84 7.91 13.96
CA ALA A 63 16.17 6.62 13.94
C ALA A 63 15.55 6.36 15.33
N ARG A 64 14.22 6.49 15.43
CA ARG A 64 13.50 6.19 16.66
C ARG A 64 13.39 4.68 16.76
N THR A 65 14.08 4.07 17.71
CA THR A 65 13.85 2.67 18.08
C THR A 65 12.43 2.56 18.63
N ILE A 66 11.57 1.79 17.96
CA ILE A 66 10.19 1.57 18.37
C ILE A 66 10.16 0.30 19.23
N GLU A 67 9.99 0.49 20.53
CA GLU A 67 9.85 -0.61 21.48
C GLU A 67 8.44 -1.24 21.38
N PRO A 68 8.32 -2.58 21.46
CA PRO A 68 7.03 -3.26 21.45
C PRO A 68 6.24 -2.97 22.74
N VAL A 69 4.96 -2.67 22.58
CA VAL A 69 4.03 -2.45 23.70
C VAL A 69 3.20 -3.71 23.94
N PHE A 70 3.32 -4.30 25.13
CA PHE A 70 2.62 -5.53 25.51
C PHE A 70 1.19 -5.24 26.01
N GLN A 71 0.35 -4.72 25.13
CA GLN A 71 -1.03 -4.38 25.44
C GLN A 71 -1.95 -4.48 24.22
N ASN A 72 -3.24 -4.52 24.47
CA ASN A 72 -4.25 -4.46 23.42
C ASN A 72 -4.16 -3.11 22.63
N PRO A 73 -3.89 -3.12 21.31
CA PRO A 73 -3.79 -1.89 20.51
C PRO A 73 -5.10 -1.10 20.47
N TRP A 74 -6.24 -1.77 20.64
CA TRP A 74 -7.58 -1.17 20.60
C TRP A 74 -7.89 -0.31 21.84
N LEU A 75 -7.03 -0.30 22.86
CA LEU A 75 -7.08 0.67 23.95
C LEU A 75 -6.58 2.06 23.51
N THR A 76 -5.69 2.10 22.51
CA THR A 76 -5.10 3.34 21.98
C THR A 76 -5.80 3.78 20.70
N TYR A 77 -6.18 2.81 19.87
CA TYR A 77 -6.80 3.03 18.58
C TYR A 77 -8.24 2.55 18.55
N GLU A 78 -9.02 3.14 17.66
CA GLU A 78 -10.37 2.75 17.34
C GLU A 78 -10.37 2.33 15.87
N ALA A 79 -10.66 1.06 15.59
CA ALA A 79 -10.74 0.58 14.23
C ALA A 79 -12.01 1.11 13.55
N ILE A 80 -11.88 1.48 12.27
CA ILE A 80 -12.95 2.05 11.47
C ILE A 80 -13.36 1.03 10.38
N ILE A 81 -12.37 0.49 9.66
CA ILE A 81 -12.59 -0.42 8.53
C ILE A 81 -11.57 -1.55 8.58
N VAL A 82 -11.99 -2.75 8.21
CA VAL A 82 -11.10 -3.89 7.94
C VAL A 82 -10.93 -4.03 6.43
N ILE A 83 -9.69 -4.10 5.98
CA ILE A 83 -9.28 -4.32 4.60
C ILE A 83 -8.58 -5.69 4.54
N PHE A 84 -9.03 -6.56 3.64
CA PHE A 84 -8.44 -7.88 3.43
C PHE A 84 -7.66 -7.91 2.11
N GLN A 85 -6.34 -8.03 2.21
CA GLN A 85 -5.42 -8.14 1.06
C GLN A 85 -4.40 -9.25 1.31
N GLY A 86 -4.88 -10.49 1.51
CA GLY A 86 -4.06 -11.62 1.95
C GLY A 86 -3.66 -11.58 3.43
N GLN A 87 -3.63 -10.39 4.04
CA GLN A 87 -3.54 -10.15 5.48
C GLN A 87 -4.65 -9.18 5.94
N SER A 88 -4.95 -9.21 7.24
CA SER A 88 -5.93 -8.30 7.85
C SER A 88 -5.27 -6.97 8.18
N VAL A 89 -5.70 -5.92 7.49
CA VAL A 89 -5.26 -4.55 7.69
C VAL A 89 -6.43 -3.74 8.21
N PHE A 90 -6.24 -3.02 9.31
CA PHE A 90 -7.27 -2.19 9.91
C PHE A 90 -6.94 -0.72 9.67
N LEU A 91 -7.84 0.01 9.01
CA LEU A 91 -7.81 1.47 9.08
C LEU A 91 -8.35 1.87 10.45
N ALA A 92 -7.52 2.54 11.24
CA ALA A 92 -7.86 2.94 12.59
C ALA A 92 -7.54 4.42 12.82
N ARG A 93 -8.20 5.02 13.80
CA ARG A 93 -7.89 6.36 14.30
C ARG A 93 -7.42 6.32 15.73
N HIS A 94 -6.51 7.23 16.10
CA HIS A 94 -6.10 7.36 17.49
C HIS A 94 -7.28 7.86 18.35
N ARG A 95 -7.51 7.25 19.52
CA ARG A 95 -8.69 7.58 20.36
C ARG A 95 -8.66 9.00 20.90
N LYS A 96 -7.50 9.48 21.38
CA LYS A 96 -7.30 10.86 21.86
C LYS A 96 -7.19 11.88 20.72
N ASN A 97 -6.26 11.67 19.77
CA ASN A 97 -6.11 12.53 18.60
C ASN A 97 -6.89 11.98 17.39
N LYS A 98 -8.17 12.37 17.28
CA LYS A 98 -9.09 11.84 16.26
C LYS A 98 -8.68 12.14 14.81
N ALA A 99 -7.81 13.12 14.57
CA ALA A 99 -7.28 13.43 13.24
C ALA A 99 -6.15 12.50 12.78
N THR A 100 -5.57 11.70 13.68
CA THR A 100 -4.48 10.78 13.36
C THR A 100 -5.04 9.45 12.88
N LEU A 101 -4.92 9.18 11.59
CA LEU A 101 -5.21 7.89 10.96
C LEU A 101 -3.95 7.02 10.88
N VAL A 102 -4.14 5.72 11.03
CA VAL A 102 -3.09 4.71 10.95
C VAL A 102 -3.62 3.44 10.30
N ASN A 103 -2.73 2.67 9.68
CA ASN A 103 -3.00 1.31 9.26
C ASN A 103 -2.37 0.32 10.24
N ILE A 104 -3.19 -0.54 10.84
CA ILE A 104 -2.73 -1.59 11.77
C ILE A 104 -2.73 -2.91 11.02
N HIS A 105 -1.55 -3.47 10.80
CA HIS A 105 -1.38 -4.78 10.16
C HIS A 105 -1.33 -5.86 11.23
N LEU A 106 -2.20 -6.85 11.13
CA LEU A 106 -2.13 -8.04 11.94
C LEU A 106 -1.25 -9.09 11.25
N LEU A 107 -0.15 -9.45 11.89
CA LEU A 107 0.69 -10.54 11.44
C LEU A 107 0.19 -11.85 12.05
N LYS A 108 -0.37 -12.72 11.20
CA LYS A 108 -0.71 -14.10 11.58
C LYS A 108 0.58 -14.88 11.72
N GLN A 109 1.02 -15.08 12.96
CA GLN A 109 2.32 -15.65 13.24
C GLN A 109 2.29 -17.18 13.07
N GLN A 110 3.29 -17.72 12.36
CA GLN A 110 3.56 -19.17 12.24
C GLN A 110 4.77 -19.60 13.10
N SER A 111 5.43 -18.66 13.80
CA SER A 111 6.69 -18.88 14.52
C SER A 111 6.61 -18.48 16.00
N SER A 112 7.32 -19.20 16.85
CA SER A 112 7.28 -19.10 18.32
C SER A 112 8.04 -17.91 18.93
N SER A 113 8.67 -17.04 18.12
CA SER A 113 9.45 -15.90 18.63
C SER A 113 9.24 -14.62 17.82
N VAL A 114 8.78 -13.58 18.52
CA VAL A 114 8.54 -12.22 17.98
C VAL A 114 9.83 -11.40 17.89
N LYS A 115 10.86 -11.74 18.68
CA LYS A 115 12.09 -10.94 18.78
C LYS A 115 12.83 -10.76 17.44
N PRO A 116 13.07 -11.82 16.64
CA PRO A 116 13.76 -11.67 15.35
C PRO A 116 13.00 -10.76 14.38
N LEU A 117 11.66 -10.82 14.40
CA LEU A 117 10.81 -9.97 13.58
C LEU A 117 10.95 -8.50 13.97
N LEU A 118 10.96 -8.19 15.27
CA LEU A 118 11.16 -6.83 15.77
C LEU A 118 12.55 -6.29 15.45
N GLU A 119 13.58 -7.13 15.55
CA GLU A 119 14.94 -6.78 15.15
C GLU A 119 15.00 -6.39 13.67
N ILE A 120 14.42 -7.21 12.78
CA ILE A 120 14.31 -6.89 11.35
C ILE A 120 13.59 -5.55 11.14
N ILE A 121 12.42 -5.37 11.76
CA ILE A 121 11.63 -4.15 11.60
C ILE A 121 12.42 -2.92 12.08
N SER A 122 13.18 -3.02 13.17
CA SER A 122 14.00 -1.93 13.69
C SER A 122 15.17 -1.56 12.77
N GLN A 123 15.69 -2.53 12.02
CA GLN A 123 16.81 -2.33 11.09
C GLN A 123 16.36 -1.81 9.71
N LEU A 124 15.09 -2.01 9.35
CA LEU A 124 14.54 -1.57 8.06
C LEU A 124 14.00 -0.13 8.15
N SER A 125 14.90 0.83 8.08
CA SER A 125 14.56 2.26 8.03
C SER A 125 14.88 2.84 6.64
N HIS A 126 13.90 2.82 5.75
CA HIS A 126 14.03 3.42 4.42
C HIS A 126 12.70 4.05 3.96
N PRO A 127 12.71 5.23 3.31
CA PRO A 127 11.49 5.92 2.86
C PRO A 127 10.60 5.11 1.90
N SER A 128 11.15 4.09 1.25
CA SER A 128 10.42 3.17 0.37
C SER A 128 9.59 2.14 1.13
N PHE A 129 9.75 1.98 2.44
CA PHE A 129 8.94 1.07 3.25
C PHE A 129 7.98 1.84 4.12
N LEU A 130 6.87 1.20 4.49
CA LEU A 130 5.87 1.81 5.37
C LEU A 130 6.51 2.22 6.70
N ALA A 131 6.39 3.50 7.03
CA ALA A 131 6.86 4.01 8.30
C ALA A 131 6.11 3.33 9.45
N LEU A 132 6.86 2.70 10.34
CA LEU A 132 6.32 2.15 11.58
C LEU A 132 6.09 3.30 12.57
N VAL A 133 4.91 3.31 13.17
CA VAL A 133 4.51 4.27 14.21
C VAL A 133 4.53 3.62 15.58
N GLY A 134 4.21 2.32 15.65
CA GLY A 134 4.18 1.56 16.88
C GLY A 134 4.08 0.07 16.62
N CYS A 135 4.43 -0.73 17.62
CA CYS A 135 4.27 -2.17 17.59
C CYS A 135 3.57 -2.62 18.88
N TYR A 136 2.54 -3.45 18.75
CA TYR A 136 1.81 -4.01 19.88
C TYR A 136 1.89 -5.52 19.84
N TYR A 137 2.05 -6.13 21.01
CA TYR A 137 1.93 -7.56 21.20
C TYR A 137 0.77 -7.84 22.15
N TRP A 138 -0.23 -8.56 21.66
CA TRP A 138 -1.44 -8.89 22.40
C TRP A 138 -1.97 -10.23 21.96
N GLU A 139 -2.34 -11.11 22.91
CA GLU A 139 -2.92 -12.44 22.62
C GLU A 139 -2.13 -13.23 21.56
N GLU A 140 -0.81 -13.33 21.75
CA GLU A 140 0.12 -14.04 20.85
C GLU A 140 0.15 -13.52 19.41
N GLN A 141 -0.34 -12.30 19.19
CA GLN A 141 -0.39 -11.65 17.89
C GLN A 141 0.41 -10.35 17.90
N VAL A 142 1.06 -10.08 16.76
CA VAL A 142 1.81 -8.85 16.53
C VAL A 142 0.97 -7.91 15.67
N PHE A 143 0.77 -6.70 16.18
CA PHE A 143 0.07 -5.63 15.50
C PHE A 143 1.05 -4.51 15.17
N LEU A 144 1.28 -4.30 13.88
CA LEU A 144 2.16 -3.24 13.38
C LEU A 144 1.33 -2.01 13.02
N VAL A 145 1.49 -0.94 13.80
CA VAL A 145 0.85 0.35 13.53
C VAL A 145 1.75 1.14 12.58
N ARG A 146 1.21 1.50 11.42
CA ARG A 146 1.95 2.13 10.33
C ARG A 146 1.27 3.40 9.85
N GLU A 147 2.00 4.20 9.07
CA GLU A 147 1.44 5.34 8.36
C GLU A 147 0.21 4.94 7.53
N PRO A 148 -0.77 5.86 7.35
CA PRO A 148 -1.94 5.58 6.54
C PRO A 148 -1.58 5.46 5.06
N VAL A 149 -2.27 4.55 4.38
CA VAL A 149 -2.16 4.29 2.94
C VAL A 149 -3.53 4.45 2.33
N GLU A 150 -3.60 5.11 1.17
CA GLU A 150 -4.86 5.33 0.46
C GLU A 150 -5.23 4.13 -0.41
N LEU A 151 -4.30 3.67 -1.23
CA LEU A 151 -4.55 2.60 -2.20
C LEU A 151 -3.26 1.92 -2.66
N SER A 152 -3.37 0.76 -3.30
CA SER A 152 -2.25 0.06 -3.94
C SER A 152 -2.18 0.36 -5.44
N VAL A 153 -1.07 0.02 -6.08
CA VAL A 153 -0.92 0.09 -7.55
C VAL A 153 -1.95 -0.79 -8.25
N SER A 154 -2.39 -1.90 -7.65
CA SER A 154 -3.47 -2.72 -8.21
C SER A 154 -4.80 -1.97 -8.29
N HIS A 155 -5.12 -1.09 -7.33
CA HIS A 155 -6.27 -0.20 -7.44
C HIS A 155 -6.10 0.83 -8.57
N VAL A 156 -4.89 1.36 -8.77
CA VAL A 156 -4.61 2.22 -9.94
C VAL A 156 -4.85 1.45 -11.24
N LEU A 157 -4.36 0.21 -11.35
CA LEU A 157 -4.59 -0.66 -12.51
C LEU A 157 -6.07 -0.96 -12.74
N ALA A 158 -6.86 -1.12 -11.68
CA ALA A 158 -8.31 -1.33 -11.77
C ALA A 158 -9.12 -0.05 -12.06
N SER A 159 -8.55 1.14 -11.81
CA SER A 159 -9.23 2.43 -12.02
C SER A 159 -9.44 2.77 -13.50
N ARG A 160 -10.19 3.85 -13.80
CA ARG A 160 -10.34 4.38 -15.17
C ARG A 160 -9.33 5.48 -15.53
N CYS A 161 -8.32 5.70 -14.68
CA CYS A 161 -7.35 6.77 -14.89
C CYS A 161 -6.32 6.36 -15.94
N THR A 162 -5.93 7.25 -16.85
CA THR A 162 -4.72 7.08 -17.66
C THR A 162 -3.49 7.37 -16.81
N ILE A 163 -2.37 6.71 -17.10
CA ILE A 163 -1.10 6.91 -16.39
C ILE A 163 -0.07 7.53 -17.33
N THR A 164 0.62 8.56 -16.88
CA THR A 164 1.68 9.22 -17.64
C THR A 164 3.04 8.54 -17.43
N GLU A 165 3.99 8.80 -18.32
CA GLU A 165 5.38 8.34 -18.19
C GLU A 165 6.04 8.80 -16.90
N SER A 166 5.78 10.03 -16.50
CA SER A 166 6.34 10.59 -15.28
C SER A 166 5.70 9.97 -14.04
N GLU A 167 4.40 9.65 -14.05
CA GLU A 167 3.74 8.85 -13.01
C GLU A 167 4.29 7.41 -12.93
N VAL A 168 4.60 6.75 -14.06
CA VAL A 168 5.27 5.44 -14.05
C VAL A 168 6.64 5.55 -13.39
N ALA A 169 7.45 6.53 -13.78
CA ALA A 169 8.76 6.77 -13.18
C ALA A 169 8.68 7.04 -11.67
N ALA A 170 7.70 7.85 -11.25
CA ALA A 170 7.46 8.18 -9.84
C ALA A 170 6.98 6.98 -9.02
N ILE A 171 6.29 6.01 -9.63
CA ILE A 171 5.94 4.73 -8.99
C ILE A 171 7.17 3.82 -8.86
N VAL A 172 7.94 3.68 -9.94
CA VAL A 172 9.03 2.70 -10.03
C VAL A 172 10.26 3.11 -9.23
N ARG A 173 10.62 4.40 -9.24
CA ARG A 173 11.86 4.89 -8.61
C ARG A 173 11.95 4.55 -7.12
N PRO A 174 10.97 4.89 -6.25
CA PRO A 174 11.06 4.55 -4.83
C PRO A 174 11.11 3.03 -4.60
N VAL A 175 10.49 2.24 -5.48
CA VAL A 175 10.53 0.77 -5.38
C VAL A 175 11.94 0.26 -5.69
N LEU A 176 12.58 0.77 -6.74
CA LEU A 176 13.98 0.47 -7.05
C LEU A 176 14.94 0.89 -5.92
N GLU A 177 14.75 2.08 -5.34
CA GLU A 177 15.53 2.54 -4.19
C GLU A 177 15.36 1.60 -2.98
N GLY A 178 14.14 1.09 -2.73
CA GLY A 178 13.88 0.11 -1.67
C GLY A 178 14.52 -1.26 -1.94
N ILE A 179 14.50 -1.73 -3.19
CA ILE A 179 15.17 -2.97 -3.60
C ILE A 179 16.69 -2.83 -3.43
N GLN A 180 17.26 -1.69 -3.87
CA GLN A 180 18.68 -1.39 -3.67
C GLN A 180 19.04 -1.41 -2.18
N TYR A 181 18.26 -0.72 -1.34
CA TYR A 181 18.49 -0.70 0.10
C TYR A 181 18.53 -2.11 0.69
N LEU A 182 17.58 -2.99 0.34
CA LEU A 182 17.57 -4.36 0.85
C LEU A 182 18.77 -5.16 0.35
N ARG A 183 19.15 -5.01 -0.92
CA ARG A 183 20.34 -5.63 -1.50
C ARG A 183 21.60 -5.25 -0.72
N ASP A 184 21.75 -3.97 -0.38
CA ASP A 184 22.89 -3.47 0.41
C ASP A 184 22.93 -4.06 1.83
N GLN A 185 21.78 -4.52 2.34
CA GLN A 185 21.67 -5.28 3.61
C GLN A 185 21.78 -6.81 3.42
N GLY A 186 22.07 -7.30 2.20
CA GLY A 186 22.09 -8.73 1.88
C GLY A 186 20.71 -9.40 1.92
N ARG A 187 19.65 -8.64 1.65
CA ARG A 187 18.25 -9.07 1.76
C ARG A 187 17.50 -8.87 0.45
N ALA A 188 16.39 -9.60 0.30
CA ALA A 188 15.41 -9.31 -0.74
C ALA A 188 13.97 -9.50 -0.23
N LEU A 189 13.03 -8.82 -0.89
CA LEU A 189 11.61 -8.95 -0.61
C LEU A 189 11.13 -10.38 -0.87
N ALA A 190 10.31 -10.94 0.02
CA ALA A 190 9.66 -12.22 -0.23
C ALA A 190 8.69 -12.14 -1.41
N VAL A 191 7.88 -11.06 -1.45
CA VAL A 191 6.87 -10.81 -2.47
C VAL A 191 6.93 -9.35 -2.91
N LEU A 192 6.86 -9.13 -4.22
CA LEU A 192 6.63 -7.82 -4.81
C LEU A 192 5.53 -7.96 -5.87
N SER A 193 4.48 -7.17 -5.77
CA SER A 193 3.40 -7.13 -6.74
C SER A 193 2.73 -5.75 -6.74
N ALA A 194 1.74 -5.55 -7.61
CA ALA A 194 0.96 -4.32 -7.61
C ALA A 194 0.13 -4.13 -6.32
N ASP A 195 -0.13 -5.20 -5.57
CA ASP A 195 -0.83 -5.14 -4.28
C ASP A 195 0.09 -4.73 -3.13
N THR A 196 1.38 -5.10 -3.19
CA THR A 196 2.36 -4.73 -2.15
C THR A 196 3.01 -3.37 -2.41
N MET A 197 2.82 -2.80 -3.59
CA MET A 197 3.18 -1.41 -3.91
C MET A 197 2.04 -0.47 -3.55
N LEU A 198 2.26 0.37 -2.56
CA LEU A 198 1.26 1.19 -1.87
C LEU A 198 1.48 2.68 -2.13
N LEU A 199 0.39 3.43 -2.16
CA LEU A 199 0.34 4.87 -2.39
C LEU A 199 -0.30 5.60 -1.22
N THR A 200 0.39 6.60 -0.69
CA THR A 200 -0.13 7.49 0.35
C THR A 200 -0.93 8.64 -0.23
N GLU A 201 -1.69 9.35 0.61
CA GLU A 201 -2.52 10.50 0.20
C GLU A 201 -1.73 11.59 -0.51
N CYS A 202 -0.47 11.78 -0.10
CA CYS A 202 0.42 12.79 -0.69
C CYS A 202 1.11 12.30 -1.97
N GLY A 203 0.78 11.11 -2.47
CA GLY A 203 1.44 10.51 -3.64
C GLY A 203 2.81 9.88 -3.33
N GLY A 204 3.08 9.54 -2.06
CA GLY A 204 4.28 8.79 -1.71
C GLY A 204 4.11 7.30 -2.02
N VAL A 205 5.16 6.66 -2.51
CA VAL A 205 5.17 5.21 -2.79
C VAL A 205 5.81 4.46 -1.63
N ARG A 206 5.22 3.34 -1.23
CA ARG A 206 5.69 2.45 -0.18
C ARG A 206 5.63 1.00 -0.64
N ILE A 207 6.48 0.16 -0.10
CA ILE A 207 6.47 -1.30 -0.26
C ILE A 207 6.04 -1.91 1.07
N ALA A 208 5.04 -2.78 1.02
CA ALA A 208 4.63 -3.61 2.15
C ALA A 208 5.43 -4.92 2.20
N GLY A 209 5.47 -5.56 3.37
CA GLY A 209 6.07 -6.89 3.54
C GLY A 209 7.59 -6.88 3.72
N ALA A 210 8.20 -5.71 3.97
CA ALA A 210 9.65 -5.61 4.21
C ALA A 210 10.09 -6.45 5.42
N GLU A 211 9.23 -6.59 6.44
CA GLU A 211 9.47 -7.43 7.60
C GLU A 211 9.56 -8.93 7.29
N GLN A 212 9.06 -9.34 6.12
CA GLN A 212 9.10 -10.71 5.62
C GLN A 212 10.25 -10.92 4.63
N SER A 213 11.14 -9.93 4.45
CA SER A 213 12.30 -10.08 3.58
C SER A 213 13.23 -11.20 4.07
N CYS A 214 13.92 -11.84 3.15
CA CYS A 214 14.81 -12.97 3.41
C CYS A 214 16.26 -12.55 3.28
N GLN A 215 17.15 -13.18 4.06
CA GLN A 215 18.59 -13.07 3.85
C GLN A 215 18.96 -13.85 2.58
N ILE A 216 19.82 -13.28 1.75
CA ILE A 216 20.24 -13.85 0.47
C ILE A 216 21.74 -13.69 0.31
N ASP A 217 22.39 -14.77 -0.09
CA ASP A 217 23.82 -14.75 -0.37
C ASP A 217 24.11 -13.90 -1.60
N ALA A 218 25.22 -13.15 -1.55
CA ALA A 218 25.60 -12.24 -2.64
C ALA A 218 25.74 -12.95 -4.00
N ALA A 219 26.08 -14.26 -3.99
CA ALA A 219 26.20 -15.08 -5.19
C ALA A 219 24.84 -15.42 -5.84
N GLU A 220 23.75 -15.42 -5.07
CA GLU A 220 22.38 -15.72 -5.52
C GLU A 220 21.59 -14.44 -5.86
N MET A 221 22.21 -13.28 -5.68
CA MET A 221 21.58 -11.97 -5.84
C MET A 221 21.50 -11.57 -7.32
N ASP A 222 20.49 -12.09 -8.02
CA ASP A 222 20.16 -11.74 -9.40
C ASP A 222 18.86 -10.92 -9.50
N ALA A 223 18.47 -10.58 -10.73
CA ALA A 223 17.28 -9.79 -11.03
C ALA A 223 15.97 -10.43 -10.53
N ALA A 224 15.85 -11.76 -10.57
CA ALA A 224 14.66 -12.47 -10.12
C ALA A 224 14.60 -12.48 -8.59
N THR A 225 15.73 -12.78 -7.95
CA THR A 225 15.88 -12.81 -6.51
C THR A 225 15.64 -11.43 -5.87
N MET A 226 16.16 -10.36 -6.48
CA MET A 226 15.89 -8.96 -6.11
C MET A 226 14.45 -8.50 -6.41
N LYS A 227 13.62 -9.34 -7.05
CA LYS A 227 12.26 -9.03 -7.50
C LYS A 227 12.15 -7.97 -8.60
N LEU A 228 13.21 -7.75 -9.37
CA LEU A 228 13.18 -6.85 -10.55
C LEU A 228 12.30 -7.44 -11.67
N PHE A 229 12.22 -8.76 -11.80
CA PHE A 229 11.28 -9.40 -12.73
C PHE A 229 9.83 -9.03 -12.42
N ALA A 230 9.45 -9.15 -11.14
CA ALA A 230 8.11 -8.82 -10.68
C ALA A 230 7.80 -7.32 -10.83
N LEU A 231 8.79 -6.46 -10.59
CA LEU A 231 8.66 -5.03 -10.88
C LEU A 231 8.45 -4.79 -12.38
N GLY A 232 9.18 -5.48 -13.26
CA GLY A 232 9.00 -5.42 -14.71
C GLY A 232 7.59 -5.80 -15.15
N GLU A 233 7.00 -6.86 -14.58
CA GLU A 233 5.62 -7.25 -14.84
C GLU A 233 4.59 -6.22 -14.35
N VAL A 234 4.86 -5.53 -13.24
CA VAL A 234 4.01 -4.40 -12.79
C VAL A 234 4.09 -3.26 -13.80
N VAL A 235 5.30 -2.91 -14.27
CA VAL A 235 5.51 -1.84 -15.26
C VAL A 235 4.82 -2.17 -16.58
N GLU A 236 4.92 -3.40 -17.08
CA GLU A 236 4.20 -3.86 -18.28
C GLU A 236 2.70 -3.62 -18.14
N ARG A 237 2.11 -3.99 -16.99
CA ARG A 237 0.69 -3.76 -16.74
C ARG A 237 0.33 -2.29 -16.65
N LEU A 238 1.21 -1.44 -16.10
CA LEU A 238 1.00 0.01 -16.09
C LEU A 238 1.00 0.60 -17.50
N ILE A 239 1.91 0.14 -18.37
CA ILE A 239 1.98 0.57 -19.78
C ILE A 239 0.74 0.11 -20.55
N MET A 240 0.36 -1.17 -20.40
CA MET A 240 -0.81 -1.78 -21.06
C MET A 240 -2.14 -1.22 -20.58
N LYS A 241 -2.16 -0.54 -19.42
CA LYS A 241 -3.37 0.10 -18.89
C LYS A 241 -3.88 1.19 -19.83
N ASN A 242 -2.98 1.94 -20.46
CA ASN A 242 -3.37 2.99 -21.39
C ASN A 242 -3.82 2.39 -22.73
N PRO A 243 -4.63 3.13 -23.53
CA PRO A 243 -4.97 2.71 -24.88
C PRO A 243 -3.72 2.45 -25.73
N SER A 244 -3.81 1.51 -26.67
CA SER A 244 -2.68 1.08 -27.53
C SER A 244 -2.01 2.20 -28.33
N GLN A 245 -2.71 3.33 -28.52
CA GLN A 245 -2.23 4.51 -29.24
C GLN A 245 -1.48 5.51 -28.36
N TYR A 246 -1.32 5.23 -27.06
CA TYR A 246 -0.65 6.16 -26.14
C TYR A 246 0.83 6.31 -26.51
N PRO A 247 1.35 7.55 -26.63
CA PRO A 247 2.67 7.82 -27.18
C PRO A 247 3.79 7.62 -26.13
N TRP A 248 3.97 6.39 -25.65
CA TRP A 248 5.07 6.06 -24.73
C TRP A 248 6.44 6.27 -25.39
N SER A 249 7.38 6.85 -24.65
CA SER A 249 8.80 6.96 -25.04
C SER A 249 9.46 5.59 -25.22
N ALA A 250 10.63 5.56 -25.87
CA ALA A 250 11.40 4.32 -25.99
C ALA A 250 11.93 3.86 -24.62
N GLU A 251 12.25 4.82 -23.75
CA GLU A 251 12.75 4.63 -22.40
C GLU A 251 11.74 3.87 -21.53
N VAL A 252 10.48 4.32 -21.49
CA VAL A 252 9.45 3.62 -20.70
C VAL A 252 9.09 2.27 -21.33
N LYS A 253 9.02 2.18 -22.67
CA LYS A 253 8.74 0.90 -23.34
C LYS A 253 9.82 -0.15 -23.07
N GLY A 254 11.09 0.26 -23.00
CA GLY A 254 12.22 -0.63 -22.73
C GLY A 254 12.40 -0.99 -21.25
N LEU A 255 11.82 -0.22 -20.34
CA LEU A 255 12.03 -0.36 -18.89
C LEU A 255 11.73 -1.77 -18.34
N PRO A 256 10.64 -2.47 -18.71
CA PRO A 256 10.41 -3.84 -18.23
C PRO A 256 11.52 -4.82 -18.56
N ASP A 257 12.04 -4.75 -19.79
CA ASP A 257 13.12 -5.62 -20.25
C ASP A 257 14.46 -5.25 -19.59
N GLU A 258 14.69 -3.96 -19.38
CA GLU A 258 15.85 -3.47 -18.63
C GLU A 258 15.84 -3.99 -17.18
N LEU A 259 14.69 -3.93 -16.50
CA LEU A 259 14.51 -4.48 -15.15
C LEU A 259 14.82 -5.98 -15.11
N LYS A 260 14.30 -6.75 -16.08
CA LYS A 260 14.51 -8.19 -16.18
C LYS A 260 15.96 -8.58 -16.52
N ARG A 261 16.76 -7.68 -17.09
CA ARG A 261 18.19 -7.94 -17.41
C ARG A 261 19.16 -7.30 -16.42
N CYS A 262 18.65 -6.61 -15.39
CA CYS A 262 19.47 -5.77 -14.54
C CYS A 262 20.12 -6.56 -13.39
N ASN A 263 21.44 -6.40 -13.26
CA ASN A 263 22.22 -6.98 -12.16
C ASN A 263 22.61 -5.93 -11.09
N SER A 264 22.20 -4.67 -11.26
CA SER A 264 22.58 -3.54 -10.41
C SER A 264 21.52 -2.44 -10.46
N PRO A 265 20.59 -2.38 -9.46
CA PRO A 265 19.56 -1.35 -9.38
C PRO A 265 20.12 0.08 -9.46
N GLU A 266 21.32 0.29 -8.90
CA GLU A 266 22.02 1.59 -8.93
C GLU A 266 22.22 2.13 -10.36
N LYS A 267 22.47 1.25 -11.34
CA LYS A 267 22.65 1.64 -12.74
C LYS A 267 21.32 2.09 -13.37
N LEU A 268 20.22 1.42 -13.04
CA LEU A 268 18.90 1.79 -13.53
C LEU A 268 18.46 3.14 -12.99
N LEU A 269 18.74 3.43 -11.72
CA LEU A 269 18.39 4.71 -11.10
C LEU A 269 19.11 5.92 -11.73
N ARG A 270 20.17 5.70 -12.50
CA ARG A 270 20.87 6.75 -13.29
C ARG A 270 20.26 6.97 -14.68
N ASN A 271 19.20 6.25 -15.03
CA ASN A 271 18.49 6.47 -16.30
C ASN A 271 17.80 7.85 -16.27
N LYS A 272 17.85 8.57 -17.40
CA LYS A 272 17.19 9.87 -17.62
C LYS A 272 15.72 9.88 -17.21
N LEU A 273 15.04 8.74 -17.34
CA LEU A 273 13.65 8.56 -16.90
C LEU A 273 13.45 8.94 -15.42
N PHE A 274 14.42 8.65 -14.56
CA PHE A 274 14.34 8.92 -13.12
C PHE A 274 15.01 10.23 -12.71
N GLU A 275 15.76 10.88 -13.60
CA GLU A 275 16.34 12.21 -13.34
C GLU A 275 15.26 13.31 -13.36
N GLN A 276 14.18 13.10 -14.12
CA GLN A 276 13.09 14.06 -14.32
C GLN A 276 11.92 13.90 -13.33
N SER A 277 11.82 12.76 -12.63
CA SER A 277 10.76 12.52 -11.64
C SER A 277 11.16 13.13 -10.29
N GLY A 278 10.68 14.35 -10.04
CA GLY A 278 11.19 15.18 -8.95
C GLY A 278 10.16 15.84 -8.03
N ASP A 279 8.88 15.91 -8.39
CA ASP A 279 7.92 16.64 -7.55
C ASP A 279 7.20 15.73 -6.55
N LYS A 280 7.33 16.07 -5.27
CA LYS A 280 6.58 15.46 -4.16
C LYS A 280 5.11 15.86 -4.27
N GLY A 281 4.40 15.20 -5.16
CA GLY A 281 3.01 15.52 -5.48
C GLY A 281 2.58 15.00 -6.84
N GLU A 282 3.51 14.52 -7.66
CA GLU A 282 3.25 13.96 -8.99
C GLU A 282 2.14 12.91 -8.98
N LEU A 283 2.18 11.98 -8.02
CA LEU A 283 1.17 10.94 -7.90
C LEU A 283 -0.09 11.38 -7.13
N LYS A 284 -0.11 12.58 -6.51
CA LYS A 284 -1.25 13.02 -5.70
C LYS A 284 -2.54 13.10 -6.51
N MET A 285 -2.43 13.61 -7.74
CA MET A 285 -3.56 13.68 -8.67
C MET A 285 -4.01 12.28 -9.12
N LEU A 286 -3.07 11.37 -9.34
CA LEU A 286 -3.37 9.97 -9.67
C LEU A 286 -4.10 9.27 -8.53
N VAL A 287 -3.60 9.40 -7.30
CA VAL A 287 -4.20 8.81 -6.10
C VAL A 287 -5.63 9.32 -5.92
N ASN A 288 -5.85 10.63 -6.01
CA ASN A 288 -7.18 11.22 -5.86
C ASN A 288 -8.15 10.72 -6.95
N ALA A 289 -7.69 10.69 -8.20
CA ALA A 289 -8.50 10.23 -9.33
C ALA A 289 -8.81 8.72 -9.25
N ALA A 290 -7.82 7.90 -8.90
CA ALA A 290 -7.99 6.45 -8.75
C ALA A 290 -8.96 6.14 -7.60
N ASN A 291 -8.82 6.81 -6.45
CA ASN A 291 -9.72 6.63 -5.32
C ASN A 291 -11.17 7.00 -5.69
N LYS A 292 -11.39 8.16 -6.32
CA LYS A 292 -12.75 8.56 -6.76
C LYS A 292 -13.35 7.65 -7.82
N THR A 293 -12.56 7.24 -8.81
CA THR A 293 -13.05 6.39 -9.91
C THR A 293 -13.25 4.93 -9.49
N ALA A 294 -12.66 4.49 -8.38
CA ALA A 294 -12.92 3.16 -7.82
C ALA A 294 -14.34 3.03 -7.26
N TYR A 295 -14.92 4.12 -6.74
CA TYR A 295 -16.23 4.11 -6.07
C TYR A 295 -17.34 4.82 -6.85
N HIS A 296 -16.98 5.61 -7.87
CA HIS A 296 -17.93 6.38 -8.66
C HIS A 296 -17.75 6.11 -10.15
N ASN A 297 -18.86 5.98 -10.89
CA ASN A 297 -18.89 5.92 -12.36
C ASN A 297 -18.55 7.30 -12.94
N LEU A 298 -17.31 7.73 -12.80
CA LEU A 298 -16.81 9.00 -13.31
C LEU A 298 -16.11 8.78 -14.65
N GLU A 299 -16.35 9.69 -15.58
CA GLU A 299 -15.61 9.80 -16.83
C GLU A 299 -14.30 10.57 -16.56
N SER A 300 -13.17 10.00 -16.98
CA SER A 300 -11.88 10.67 -16.93
C SER A 300 -11.67 11.47 -18.21
N PHE A 301 -11.32 12.75 -18.08
CA PHE A 301 -10.87 13.55 -19.22
C PHE A 301 -9.43 13.13 -19.59
N LYS A 302 -9.14 13.00 -20.89
CA LYS A 302 -7.79 12.71 -21.37
C LYS A 302 -6.83 13.79 -20.86
N ARG A 303 -5.79 13.38 -20.14
CA ARG A 303 -4.65 14.25 -19.84
C ARG A 303 -3.81 14.36 -21.11
N THR A 304 -3.55 15.59 -21.55
CA THR A 304 -2.71 15.90 -22.71
C THR A 304 -1.26 15.99 -22.29
#